data_AF-A0A6N9Q7X9-F1
#
_entry.id   AF-A0A6N9Q7X9-F1
#
_cell.length_a   1.000
_cell.length_b   1.000
_cell.length_c   1.000
_cell.angle_alpha   90.00
_cell.angle_beta   90.00
_cell.angle_gamma   90.00
#
_symmetry.space_group_name_H-M   'P 1'
#
loop_
_entity.id
_entity.type
_entity.pdbx_description
1 polymer ?
#
loop_
_entity_poly.entity_id
_entity_poly.type
_entity_poly.pdbx_seq_one_letter_code
_entity_poly.pdbx_strand_id
1 'polypeptide(L)'
;MTVSSINYIQQLKKNHISAGSNYTVGLKSDGTVVAVGRNQHGQTEVSNWTNIVEVSTGTYHTTGLKSDGTVEATGNDDYGQLGVSHWSDIVGISSNFYHTVGLKSDGTVEAVGRDDYGQLGVSRWSDIVQVSNGYIHTVGLKSDGSVVAVGNDRNHQLRVSEWSDIVQVSAGYYHTVGLKSDGSVVAVGRNEYGQLEVSEWSDIVQISAGNHYTVGLKSDGTVVAVGENEFGQLDVSEWTDIVQVSAGLSHTVGLKSDGSIVAEGRDHYGQSKVSEWTDIVQASVGTYHTVGLKSDGSIAAEGRDDYGQLGVNNWSDIVEVSTGSYHTTGLKNDGTVEAVGYNNYGQLDVGEWTDIVQVSAGVFHTVGLKSNGRVIAEGYDYYKQLGVSDWTNIHQISAGDHHTVGLKKDGTVRAVGWASSGRLEVSEWTDIVQVSAGGSHTVGLKKDGRVVAVGQDDYGPLEVNDWTDIVQVSAGSSHTVGLKSDGRVVAVGRNDYGQLEVSEWTDIVQVSTGRTLTVGVKRDGNILIAGMDAYKQVEGVLLWEDMKTFSSQPDQPTNIIVTSSDGQVQISWNASSDTESYTIKRSEVSGGPYITLASDVTSTSYIDTNVTNGTTYYYVISAVN
;
A
#
# COMPACT_ATOMS: atom_id res chain seq x y z
N MET A 1 4.09 24.52 17.73
CA MET A 1 3.62 23.22 18.24
C MET A 1 3.93 22.22 17.14
N THR A 2 5.01 21.44 17.19
CA THR A 2 5.36 20.33 18.11
C THR A 2 4.50 19.09 17.92
N VAL A 3 5.06 18.13 17.16
CA VAL A 3 4.85 16.67 17.23
C VAL A 3 3.41 16.18 17.39
N SER A 4 2.79 15.76 16.29
CA SER A 4 1.56 14.94 16.31
C SER A 4 1.43 13.97 15.12
N SER A 5 1.89 14.34 13.92
CA SER A 5 1.73 13.54 12.69
C SER A 5 2.45 12.19 12.69
N ILE A 6 3.60 12.07 13.38
CA ILE A 6 4.37 10.81 13.45
C ILE A 6 3.57 9.67 14.10
N ASN A 7 2.68 9.99 15.04
CA ASN A 7 1.92 8.96 15.77
C ASN A 7 0.83 8.28 14.92
N TYR A 8 0.39 8.89 13.81
CA TYR A 8 -0.67 8.32 12.96
C TYR A 8 -0.19 7.11 12.14
N ILE A 9 1.13 6.98 11.92
CA ILE A 9 1.72 5.85 11.17
C ILE A 9 2.06 4.67 12.09
N GLN A 10 2.21 4.90 13.41
CA GLN A 10 2.50 3.84 14.39
C GLN A 10 1.26 3.23 15.05
N GLN A 11 0.06 3.78 14.84
CA GLN A 11 -1.14 3.31 15.53
C GLN A 11 -1.96 2.35 14.66
N LEU A 12 -1.67 1.06 14.82
CA LEU A 12 -2.47 -0.04 14.29
C LEU A 12 -2.68 0.02 12.77
N LYS A 13 -1.57 -0.09 12.02
CA LYS A 13 -1.66 -1.02 10.89
C LYS A 13 -2.10 -2.36 11.49
N LYS A 14 -3.26 -2.81 11.05
CA LYS A 14 -3.63 -4.22 10.92
C LYS A 14 -4.14 -4.33 9.49
N ASN A 15 -3.91 -5.50 8.90
CA ASN A 15 -4.43 -5.99 7.63
C ASN A 15 -4.03 -5.27 6.32
N HIS A 16 -3.35 -5.95 5.35
CA HIS A 16 -3.12 -5.56 3.92
C HIS A 16 -2.84 -6.85 3.02
N ILE A 17 -3.33 -7.01 1.76
CA ILE A 17 -3.47 -8.13 0.68
C ILE A 17 -2.39 -8.29 -0.40
N SER A 18 -1.67 -9.37 -0.70
CA SER A 18 -0.76 -9.34 -1.89
C SER A 18 -1.03 -10.31 -3.02
N ALA A 19 -0.74 -9.87 -4.25
CA ALA A 19 -0.97 -10.62 -5.48
C ALA A 19 -0.11 -10.29 -6.74
N GLY A 20 1.19 -10.61 -6.91
CA GLY A 20 1.93 -10.50 -8.20
C GLY A 20 1.45 -11.26 -9.50
N SER A 21 2.26 -12.02 -10.28
CA SER A 21 1.74 -12.84 -11.45
C SER A 21 1.15 -14.23 -11.26
N ASN A 22 1.68 -15.21 -10.53
CA ASN A 22 1.13 -16.57 -10.62
C ASN A 22 0.16 -17.07 -9.50
N TYR A 23 -0.10 -16.31 -8.42
CA TYR A 23 -0.64 -16.65 -7.10
C TYR A 23 -0.88 -15.67 -5.91
N THR A 24 -1.86 -15.92 -5.08
CA THR A 24 -2.16 -14.97 -4.00
C THR A 24 -1.70 -15.33 -2.60
N VAL A 25 -1.42 -14.34 -1.72
CA VAL A 25 -0.73 -14.46 -0.43
C VAL A 25 -0.85 -13.21 0.49
N GLY A 26 -0.93 -13.32 1.81
CA GLY A 26 -1.29 -14.54 2.54
C GLY A 26 -1.58 -14.61 4.06
N LEU A 27 -2.22 -13.69 4.79
CA LEU A 27 -1.93 -13.06 6.12
C LEU A 27 -3.06 -13.48 7.21
N LYS A 28 -3.02 -13.30 8.58
CA LYS A 28 -4.03 -13.52 9.74
C LYS A 28 -3.69 -12.77 11.10
N SER A 29 -4.45 -12.73 12.19
CA SER A 29 -4.28 -11.76 13.33
C SER A 29 -3.13 -11.93 14.36
N ASP A 30 -2.41 -13.05 14.34
CA ASP A 30 -1.94 -13.78 15.55
C ASP A 30 -0.67 -14.73 15.49
N GLY A 31 0.44 -14.46 14.75
CA GLY A 31 1.60 -15.38 14.52
C GLY A 31 2.02 -15.84 13.08
N THR A 32 1.22 -16.69 12.42
CA THR A 32 1.54 -17.93 11.65
C THR A 32 1.33 -17.96 10.10
N VAL A 33 0.64 -18.96 9.41
CA VAL A 33 0.90 -19.34 7.94
C VAL A 33 -0.06 -19.46 6.49
N VAL A 34 -0.88 -18.57 5.68
CA VAL A 34 -2.21 -18.68 4.72
C VAL A 34 -2.44 -18.20 3.19
N ALA A 35 -2.74 -19.06 2.19
CA ALA A 35 -3.33 -18.80 0.82
C ALA A 35 -3.37 -20.08 -0.09
N VAL A 36 -4.14 -20.12 -1.20
CA VAL A 36 -4.56 -21.35 -1.96
C VAL A 36 -4.13 -21.45 -3.42
N GLY A 37 -3.72 -22.65 -3.93
CA GLY A 37 -3.25 -23.00 -5.29
C GLY A 37 -1.72 -23.24 -5.57
N ARG A 38 -1.43 -24.05 -6.60
CA ARG A 38 -0.16 -24.05 -7.37
C ARG A 38 0.98 -25.00 -6.92
N ASN A 39 1.61 -25.76 -7.84
CA ASN A 39 2.86 -26.54 -7.60
C ASN A 39 3.81 -26.83 -8.81
N GLN A 40 5.07 -26.31 -8.82
CA GLN A 40 6.24 -26.76 -9.64
C GLN A 40 7.70 -26.45 -9.11
N HIS A 41 8.06 -25.38 -8.36
CA HIS A 41 9.45 -25.23 -7.78
C HIS A 41 9.55 -25.24 -6.22
N GLY A 42 8.64 -25.91 -5.50
CA GLY A 42 8.82 -26.11 -4.04
C GLY A 42 8.59 -24.86 -3.18
N GLN A 43 7.50 -24.15 -3.46
CA GLN A 43 7.45 -22.72 -3.21
C GLN A 43 6.14 -22.18 -2.62
N THR A 44 5.12 -23.00 -2.37
CA THR A 44 3.95 -22.68 -1.49
C THR A 44 4.31 -22.85 -0.01
N GLU A 45 5.58 -22.69 0.37
CA GLU A 45 6.19 -23.57 1.37
C GLU A 45 6.58 -22.87 2.67
N VAL A 46 5.67 -22.01 3.14
CA VAL A 46 5.86 -21.27 4.37
C VAL A 46 5.43 -21.98 5.64
N SER A 47 4.68 -23.09 5.56
CA SER A 47 3.59 -23.51 6.50
C SER A 47 3.89 -23.65 8.00
N ASN A 48 5.04 -23.16 8.46
CA ASN A 48 5.66 -23.27 9.77
C ASN A 48 6.25 -21.93 10.29
N TRP A 49 6.33 -20.88 9.46
CA TRP A 49 6.85 -19.53 9.75
C TRP A 49 5.92 -18.81 10.79
N THR A 50 6.47 -18.13 11.81
CA THR A 50 5.69 -17.55 12.95
C THR A 50 6.30 -16.36 13.70
N ASN A 51 5.45 -15.52 14.34
CA ASN A 51 5.71 -14.25 15.07
C ASN A 51 6.48 -13.26 14.18
N ILE A 52 5.77 -12.41 13.45
CA ILE A 52 6.29 -11.85 12.20
C ILE A 52 5.80 -10.39 12.01
N VAL A 53 6.46 -9.50 11.22
CA VAL A 53 5.98 -8.17 10.71
C VAL A 53 6.24 -7.77 9.28
N GLU A 54 6.54 -8.65 8.38
CA GLU A 54 6.17 -8.31 7.03
C GLU A 54 5.73 -9.51 6.26
N VAL A 55 5.57 -9.26 4.99
CA VAL A 55 5.49 -10.10 3.83
C VAL A 55 5.84 -9.03 2.71
N SER A 56 6.66 -9.22 1.65
CA SER A 56 6.86 -8.38 0.40
C SER A 56 7.33 -9.19 -0.86
N THR A 57 6.95 -8.90 -2.13
CA THR A 57 7.18 -9.65 -3.42
C THR A 57 6.65 -8.91 -4.68
N GLY A 58 6.59 -9.36 -5.96
CA GLY A 58 7.23 -10.51 -6.61
C GLY A 58 7.30 -10.75 -8.14
N THR A 59 8.32 -11.49 -8.68
CA THR A 59 8.29 -12.53 -9.78
C THR A 59 8.65 -13.93 -9.30
N TYR A 60 7.60 -14.68 -9.01
CA TYR A 60 7.45 -16.00 -8.40
C TYR A 60 8.48 -16.28 -7.25
N HIS A 61 8.22 -16.20 -5.89
CA HIS A 61 8.93 -16.61 -4.61
C HIS A 61 8.71 -16.03 -3.17
N THR A 62 9.03 -16.87 -2.15
CA THR A 62 8.83 -16.88 -0.64
C THR A 62 9.83 -16.28 0.41
N THR A 63 9.50 -15.20 1.14
CA THR A 63 10.48 -14.27 1.76
C THR A 63 10.16 -13.90 3.26
N GLY A 64 10.71 -14.51 4.36
CA GLY A 64 10.08 -14.63 5.73
C GLY A 64 10.62 -14.38 7.18
N LEU A 65 10.54 -13.13 7.71
CA LEU A 65 10.92 -12.52 9.02
C LEU A 65 10.10 -13.23 10.21
N LYS A 66 10.06 -13.37 11.58
CA LYS A 66 10.52 -13.15 13.01
C LYS A 66 10.06 -11.86 13.79
N SER A 67 10.52 -11.53 15.01
CA SER A 67 10.02 -10.36 15.80
C SER A 67 11.06 -9.28 16.12
N ASP A 68 12.33 -9.65 15.94
CA ASP A 68 13.36 -9.40 16.94
C ASP A 68 14.79 -9.10 16.43
N GLY A 69 15.31 -9.66 15.34
CA GLY A 69 14.81 -10.77 14.54
C GLY A 69 15.48 -10.96 13.20
N THR A 70 14.88 -11.90 12.49
CA THR A 70 15.51 -12.82 11.54
C THR A 70 14.41 -13.45 10.70
N VAL A 71 14.70 -14.30 9.71
CA VAL A 71 13.76 -14.55 8.59
C VAL A 71 14.05 -15.88 7.89
N GLU A 72 13.35 -16.18 6.80
CA GLU A 72 13.26 -17.50 6.19
C GLU A 72 13.07 -17.38 4.65
N ALA A 73 13.63 -18.27 3.84
CA ALA A 73 13.50 -18.21 2.38
C ALA A 73 13.12 -19.60 1.84
N THR A 74 12.30 -19.73 0.78
CA THR A 74 12.21 -21.00 0.01
C THR A 74 11.71 -20.90 -1.44
N GLY A 75 12.38 -21.57 -2.38
CA GLY A 75 11.87 -21.80 -3.74
C GLY A 75 12.91 -22.46 -4.65
N ASN A 76 13.02 -22.01 -5.91
CA ASN A 76 14.15 -22.27 -6.81
C ASN A 76 15.46 -21.61 -6.25
N ASP A 77 16.62 -21.66 -6.93
CA ASP A 77 17.80 -20.81 -6.61
C ASP A 77 18.81 -20.63 -7.78
N ASP A 78 18.39 -20.80 -9.04
CA ASP A 78 19.23 -20.80 -10.28
C ASP A 78 20.38 -19.74 -10.38
N TYR A 79 20.29 -18.58 -9.71
CA TYR A 79 21.30 -17.52 -9.68
C TYR A 79 21.52 -16.94 -8.25
N GLY A 80 21.08 -17.66 -7.20
CA GLY A 80 21.69 -17.63 -5.86
C GLY A 80 21.34 -16.46 -4.93
N GLN A 81 20.13 -16.45 -4.37
CA GLN A 81 19.81 -15.69 -3.16
C GLN A 81 18.60 -16.32 -2.41
N LEU A 82 18.66 -17.63 -2.13
CA LEU A 82 18.34 -18.12 -0.77
C LEU A 82 19.53 -17.90 0.20
N GLY A 83 20.48 -17.01 -0.16
CA GLY A 83 21.77 -16.74 0.48
C GLY A 83 21.70 -15.77 1.67
N VAL A 84 20.51 -15.52 2.20
CA VAL A 84 20.20 -14.37 3.02
C VAL A 84 20.83 -14.31 4.40
N SER A 85 21.29 -15.48 4.85
CA SER A 85 21.19 -15.94 6.23
C SER A 85 22.24 -15.30 7.16
N HIS A 86 22.41 -13.97 7.05
CA HIS A 86 23.51 -13.17 7.61
C HIS A 86 23.16 -11.72 8.00
N TRP A 87 21.92 -11.28 7.82
CA TRP A 87 21.42 -9.92 8.09
C TRP A 87 20.96 -9.64 9.54
N SER A 88 20.49 -8.42 9.81
CA SER A 88 20.13 -7.93 11.17
C SER A 88 19.60 -6.48 11.15
N ASP A 89 18.83 -6.04 12.13
CA ASP A 89 18.30 -4.68 12.34
C ASP A 89 17.55 -4.03 11.15
N ILE A 90 16.81 -4.74 10.31
CA ILE A 90 16.21 -4.22 9.08
C ILE A 90 14.71 -3.86 9.23
N VAL A 91 14.16 -2.65 8.93
CA VAL A 91 12.73 -2.20 9.14
C VAL A 91 11.81 -2.04 7.88
N GLY A 92 12.14 -2.45 6.64
CA GLY A 92 11.07 -2.97 5.73
C GLY A 92 11.47 -3.54 4.36
N ILE A 93 10.50 -4.02 3.54
CA ILE A 93 10.70 -4.89 2.34
C ILE A 93 9.87 -4.60 1.00
N SER A 94 10.11 -5.32 -0.09
CA SER A 94 9.26 -5.58 -1.29
C SER A 94 9.49 -7.09 -1.63
N SER A 95 9.67 -7.64 -2.85
CA SER A 95 10.61 -8.80 -3.18
C SER A 95 10.66 -9.08 -4.65
N ASN A 96 9.66 -8.58 -5.33
CA ASN A 96 9.49 -8.23 -6.72
C ASN A 96 10.44 -8.75 -7.82
N PHE A 97 9.96 -8.86 -9.05
CA PHE A 97 10.48 -9.75 -10.08
C PHE A 97 11.66 -10.73 -9.76
N TYR A 98 12.92 -10.36 -10.00
CA TYR A 98 14.10 -11.23 -10.07
C TYR A 98 15.29 -10.88 -9.07
N HIS A 99 15.18 -10.01 -8.05
CA HIS A 99 16.17 -9.68 -6.98
C HIS A 99 15.56 -9.46 -5.55
N THR A 100 16.31 -9.19 -4.46
CA THR A 100 15.76 -9.01 -3.08
C THR A 100 16.25 -7.81 -2.21
N VAL A 101 16.18 -6.55 -2.66
CA VAL A 101 16.66 -5.37 -1.86
C VAL A 101 15.92 -5.12 -0.49
N GLY A 102 16.34 -4.42 0.60
CA GLY A 102 15.66 -4.29 1.97
C GLY A 102 15.91 -3.04 2.84
N LEU A 103 15.74 -2.97 4.17
CA LEU A 103 16.16 -1.75 4.93
C LEU A 103 16.88 -1.88 6.34
N LYS A 104 18.25 -1.91 6.54
CA LYS A 104 19.10 -2.23 7.80
C LYS A 104 19.17 -1.18 8.97
N SER A 105 19.92 -1.47 10.04
CA SER A 105 20.10 -0.72 11.33
C SER A 105 20.01 0.82 11.38
N ASP A 106 20.66 1.61 10.51
CA ASP A 106 20.92 3.08 10.67
C ASP A 106 21.57 3.87 9.49
N GLY A 107 22.50 3.32 8.65
CA GLY A 107 23.04 3.80 7.34
C GLY A 107 24.15 2.99 6.58
N THR A 108 23.81 1.90 5.86
CA THR A 108 24.57 0.97 4.97
C THR A 108 23.55 0.25 4.05
N VAL A 109 23.92 -0.84 3.35
CA VAL A 109 23.12 -1.87 2.61
C VAL A 109 24.03 -3.08 2.39
N GLU A 110 23.48 -4.29 2.39
CA GLU A 110 24.07 -5.56 1.91
C GLU A 110 23.36 -6.09 0.63
N ALA A 111 23.95 -6.86 -0.32
CA ALA A 111 23.37 -7.31 -1.63
C ALA A 111 23.91 -8.61 -2.30
N VAL A 112 23.07 -9.56 -2.78
CA VAL A 112 23.47 -10.87 -3.36
C VAL A 112 22.59 -11.44 -4.52
N GLY A 113 23.21 -11.96 -5.59
CA GLY A 113 22.54 -12.77 -6.62
C GLY A 113 23.03 -12.74 -8.06
N ARG A 114 22.14 -12.95 -9.05
CA ARG A 114 22.47 -12.67 -10.47
C ARG A 114 22.97 -11.23 -10.53
N ASP A 115 24.23 -11.05 -10.90
CA ASP A 115 24.92 -9.77 -11.22
C ASP A 115 25.63 -9.92 -12.57
N ASP A 116 24.90 -9.75 -13.68
CA ASP A 116 25.48 -9.84 -15.01
C ASP A 116 26.14 -8.51 -15.45
N TYR A 117 25.58 -7.34 -15.11
CA TYR A 117 26.20 -6.03 -15.37
C TYR A 117 25.93 -4.86 -14.35
N GLY A 118 25.21 -5.00 -13.20
CA GLY A 118 25.68 -4.42 -11.91
C GLY A 118 24.78 -3.93 -10.73
N GLN A 119 23.64 -4.49 -10.41
CA GLN A 119 22.75 -4.16 -9.30
C GLN A 119 22.76 -5.16 -8.17
N LEU A 120 23.97 -5.56 -7.84
CA LEU A 120 24.40 -5.67 -6.46
C LEU A 120 25.26 -4.44 -6.07
N GLY A 121 25.26 -3.39 -6.91
CA GLY A 121 26.13 -2.21 -6.91
C GLY A 121 26.04 -1.25 -5.72
N VAL A 122 25.61 -1.74 -4.56
CA VAL A 122 25.10 -1.02 -3.40
C VAL A 122 26.02 0.07 -2.86
N SER A 123 26.77 -0.19 -1.80
CA SER A 123 27.90 0.56 -1.29
C SER A 123 27.77 2.06 -0.90
N ARG A 124 26.86 2.90 -1.47
CA ARG A 124 26.73 4.37 -1.26
C ARG A 124 25.59 5.09 -0.41
N TRP A 125 24.82 4.49 0.54
CA TRP A 125 23.84 4.98 1.59
C TRP A 125 24.06 4.66 3.22
N SER A 126 24.37 5.32 4.45
CA SER A 126 24.63 6.61 5.38
C SER A 126 24.12 8.18 5.33
N ASP A 127 22.86 8.60 5.69
CA ASP A 127 21.73 9.52 5.13
C ASP A 127 20.13 9.08 4.84
N ILE A 128 19.44 7.85 4.84
CA ILE A 128 18.00 7.29 4.63
C ILE A 128 17.23 6.62 5.88
N VAL A 129 15.87 6.46 6.01
CA VAL A 129 15.12 5.35 6.72
C VAL A 129 14.06 4.58 5.92
N GLN A 130 13.79 4.86 4.66
CA GLN A 130 12.74 4.21 3.84
C GLN A 130 13.34 3.97 2.43
N VAL A 131 13.02 2.92 1.58
CA VAL A 131 12.88 2.77 0.05
C VAL A 131 12.14 1.44 -0.44
N SER A 132 11.59 1.11 -1.67
CA SER A 132 11.24 -0.32 -2.16
C SER A 132 11.47 -0.78 -3.67
N ASN A 133 11.31 -2.05 -4.09
CA ASN A 133 11.92 -2.76 -5.28
C ASN A 133 11.40 -3.02 -6.73
N GLY A 134 12.17 -2.83 -7.83
CA GLY A 134 11.92 -3.59 -9.08
C GLY A 134 12.78 -3.58 -10.36
N TYR A 135 12.19 -3.80 -11.57
CA TYR A 135 12.84 -4.50 -12.75
C TYR A 135 14.28 -4.08 -13.05
N ILE A 136 14.54 -3.22 -14.03
CA ILE A 136 15.90 -2.76 -14.32
C ILE A 136 16.25 -1.35 -13.90
N HIS A 137 15.86 -0.97 -12.69
CA HIS A 137 16.32 0.23 -12.01
C HIS A 137 16.26 0.01 -10.49
N THR A 138 16.80 0.89 -9.69
CA THR A 138 16.47 0.98 -8.25
C THR A 138 16.66 2.39 -7.97
N VAL A 139 15.96 2.85 -6.99
CA VAL A 139 15.92 4.23 -6.64
C VAL A 139 15.97 4.32 -5.12
N GLY A 140 15.13 5.07 -4.42
CA GLY A 140 15.16 5.20 -2.96
C GLY A 140 15.28 6.61 -2.47
N LEU A 141 15.51 6.88 -1.16
CA LEU A 141 14.95 8.05 -0.46
C LEU A 141 15.95 9.08 0.25
N LYS A 142 16.84 8.81 1.25
CA LYS A 142 17.80 9.75 2.01
C LYS A 142 17.12 10.66 3.11
N SER A 143 17.63 11.79 3.68
CA SER A 143 17.19 12.53 4.91
C SER A 143 16.58 13.98 4.87
N ASP A 144 16.76 14.73 3.79
CA ASP A 144 16.29 16.03 3.24
C ASP A 144 15.88 16.03 1.69
N GLY A 145 14.64 15.65 1.24
CA GLY A 145 13.82 15.31 -0.03
C GLY A 145 13.95 14.31 -1.29
N SER A 146 14.31 12.97 -1.36
CA SER A 146 15.17 12.43 -2.49
C SER A 146 15.14 11.24 -3.51
N VAL A 147 15.32 11.51 -4.85
CA VAL A 147 15.73 10.74 -6.12
C VAL A 147 16.96 11.29 -7.04
N VAL A 148 18.04 10.50 -7.47
CA VAL A 148 19.41 10.59 -8.25
C VAL A 148 20.48 9.46 -7.89
N ALA A 149 21.08 8.53 -8.65
CA ALA A 149 22.01 8.55 -9.80
C ALA A 149 22.61 7.12 -10.06
N VAL A 150 23.23 6.84 -11.23
CA VAL A 150 23.90 5.57 -11.72
C VAL A 150 23.00 4.37 -12.10
N GLY A 151 23.39 3.54 -13.08
CA GLY A 151 22.56 2.48 -13.70
C GLY A 151 23.25 1.62 -14.81
N ASN A 152 22.57 0.75 -15.58
CA ASN A 152 22.89 0.51 -17.02
C ASN A 152 22.15 1.60 -17.84
N ASP A 153 21.79 1.43 -19.11
CA ASP A 153 20.88 2.31 -19.86
C ASP A 153 20.35 1.73 -21.17
N ARG A 154 19.02 1.74 -21.41
CA ARG A 154 18.39 1.81 -22.77
C ARG A 154 17.03 2.51 -22.78
N ASN A 155 15.97 1.86 -22.28
CA ASN A 155 14.61 2.38 -22.47
C ASN A 155 14.25 3.50 -21.48
N HIS A 156 15.23 4.32 -21.11
CA HIS A 156 15.00 5.68 -20.63
C HIS A 156 14.68 5.87 -19.14
N GLN A 157 15.49 5.17 -18.34
CA GLN A 157 15.24 4.72 -17.00
C GLN A 157 16.37 5.03 -16.03
N LEU A 158 17.26 5.99 -16.37
CA LEU A 158 18.05 6.81 -15.41
C LEU A 158 18.65 8.23 -15.89
N ARG A 159 17.93 9.25 -16.52
CA ARG A 159 18.05 10.83 -16.43
C ARG A 159 17.02 11.95 -15.61
N VAL A 160 16.45 12.18 -14.30
CA VAL A 160 16.52 12.09 -12.69
C VAL A 160 17.51 12.89 -11.73
N SER A 161 18.05 14.08 -12.01
CA SER A 161 18.59 15.14 -11.12
C SER A 161 18.23 16.71 -11.26
N GLU A 162 17.13 17.24 -11.87
CA GLU A 162 16.41 18.56 -11.68
C GLU A 162 14.84 18.53 -11.38
N TRP A 163 14.31 18.79 -10.14
CA TRP A 163 12.90 18.95 -9.56
C TRP A 163 12.74 18.55 -8.05
N SER A 164 11.53 18.36 -7.43
CA SER A 164 11.35 17.77 -6.05
C SER A 164 9.95 17.42 -5.51
N ASP A 165 9.86 16.36 -4.66
CA ASP A 165 9.24 16.27 -3.28
C ASP A 165 8.31 15.10 -2.87
N ILE A 166 8.32 14.65 -1.58
CA ILE A 166 8.40 13.19 -1.30
C ILE A 166 7.85 12.54 0.04
N VAL A 167 7.38 11.25 0.06
CA VAL A 167 6.95 10.13 1.04
C VAL A 167 5.97 9.01 0.44
N GLN A 168 6.25 7.70 0.54
CA GLN A 168 5.66 6.49 -0.15
C GLN A 168 6.35 6.24 -1.47
N VAL A 169 6.17 5.15 -2.23
CA VAL A 169 6.67 4.90 -3.60
C VAL A 169 5.97 3.66 -4.22
N SER A 170 6.05 3.29 -5.52
CA SER A 170 5.73 1.94 -6.07
C SER A 170 6.24 1.57 -7.48
N ALA A 171 5.53 0.93 -8.46
CA ALA A 171 5.93 0.49 -9.85
C ALA A 171 5.69 -1.02 -10.29
N GLY A 172 5.73 -1.50 -11.58
CA GLY A 172 5.84 -2.92 -12.15
C GLY A 172 6.07 -3.53 -13.69
N TYR A 173 7.02 -3.14 -14.62
CA TYR A 173 7.92 -3.62 -15.73
C TYR A 173 8.86 -2.50 -16.37
N TYR A 174 8.70 -1.14 -16.25
CA TYR A 174 9.70 -0.04 -16.60
C TYR A 174 10.10 1.27 -15.70
N HIS A 175 9.63 1.66 -14.50
CA HIS A 175 9.95 2.91 -13.74
C HIS A 175 9.67 3.00 -12.21
N THR A 176 9.23 4.21 -11.78
CA THR A 176 9.88 5.32 -11.05
C THR A 176 9.10 6.64 -10.69
N VAL A 177 7.76 6.78 -10.71
CA VAL A 177 6.85 7.94 -10.39
C VAL A 177 7.06 8.70 -9.06
N GLY A 178 5.95 8.97 -8.36
CA GLY A 178 5.66 9.92 -7.34
C GLY A 178 4.16 9.85 -6.97
N LEU A 179 3.91 10.03 -5.69
CA LEU A 179 2.77 10.32 -4.80
C LEU A 179 2.91 11.67 -4.15
N LYS A 180 3.94 12.42 -4.53
CA LYS A 180 4.14 13.85 -4.52
C LYS A 180 3.13 14.70 -3.67
N SER A 181 3.62 15.42 -2.64
CA SER A 181 2.90 15.58 -1.37
C SER A 181 1.46 16.04 -1.35
N ASP A 182 1.19 17.30 -1.63
CA ASP A 182 -0.17 17.79 -1.59
C ASP A 182 -0.69 17.86 -3.03
N GLY A 183 -0.57 16.68 -3.64
CA GLY A 183 -1.16 16.11 -4.83
C GLY A 183 -0.78 16.51 -6.28
N SER A 184 -0.63 15.52 -7.20
CA SER A 184 -0.32 15.54 -8.67
C SER A 184 0.75 14.66 -9.45
N VAL A 185 0.45 13.80 -10.44
CA VAL A 185 1.43 12.86 -11.12
C VAL A 185 2.01 13.25 -12.51
N VAL A 186 3.29 12.95 -12.89
CA VAL A 186 4.03 13.71 -13.98
C VAL A 186 5.35 13.19 -14.73
N ALA A 187 5.50 12.38 -15.83
CA ALA A 187 6.89 11.82 -16.09
C ALA A 187 7.48 11.01 -17.34
N VAL A 188 8.65 10.33 -17.14
CA VAL A 188 9.96 10.28 -17.84
C VAL A 188 10.56 9.27 -18.87
N GLY A 189 9.96 8.22 -19.44
CA GLY A 189 10.73 7.08 -20.05
C GLY A 189 9.94 6.22 -21.07
N ARG A 190 10.43 5.02 -21.48
CA ARG A 190 9.75 4.03 -22.37
C ARG A 190 8.23 4.02 -22.32
N ASN A 191 7.64 4.26 -23.47
CA ASN A 191 6.30 4.78 -23.54
C ASN A 191 5.51 4.05 -24.66
N GLU A 192 5.30 2.73 -24.58
CA GLU A 192 4.83 1.93 -25.73
C GLU A 192 3.37 1.42 -25.65
N TYR A 193 2.69 1.49 -24.49
CA TYR A 193 1.27 1.12 -24.36
C TYR A 193 0.54 2.02 -23.33
N GLY A 194 0.65 3.34 -23.43
CA GLY A 194 0.15 4.33 -22.46
C GLY A 194 -0.72 3.95 -21.23
N GLN A 195 -0.39 3.64 -19.95
CA GLN A 195 0.69 3.30 -18.99
C GLN A 195 0.99 4.35 -17.71
N LEU A 196 1.80 5.49 -17.36
CA LEU A 196 2.62 6.80 -17.76
C LEU A 196 1.95 8.23 -17.98
N GLU A 197 1.62 8.85 -19.15
CA GLU A 197 0.51 9.85 -19.40
C GLU A 197 -0.21 10.35 -18.16
N VAL A 198 0.47 11.13 -17.32
CA VAL A 198 0.10 11.15 -15.91
C VAL A 198 -0.77 12.34 -15.54
N SER A 199 -1.05 13.15 -16.55
CA SER A 199 -0.96 14.59 -16.51
C SER A 199 -2.24 15.41 -16.23
N GLU A 200 -3.28 14.90 -15.55
CA GLU A 200 -4.26 15.79 -14.83
C GLU A 200 -4.77 15.25 -13.46
N TRP A 201 -4.70 13.95 -13.20
CA TRP A 201 -5.27 13.41 -11.96
C TRP A 201 -4.31 13.52 -10.76
N SER A 202 -4.80 13.97 -9.60
CA SER A 202 -4.08 14.80 -8.65
C SER A 202 -4.06 14.64 -7.08
N ASP A 203 -4.45 13.58 -6.30
CA ASP A 203 -5.10 13.55 -4.92
C ASP A 203 -5.32 12.16 -4.17
N ILE A 204 -4.48 11.64 -3.25
CA ILE A 204 -4.22 10.18 -2.92
C ILE A 204 -3.90 9.85 -1.42
N VAL A 205 -3.40 8.62 -1.06
CA VAL A 205 -2.43 8.31 0.04
C VAL A 205 -1.45 7.12 -0.20
N GLN A 206 -1.73 6.14 -1.09
CA GLN A 206 -0.94 4.89 -1.27
C GLN A 206 -0.51 4.58 -2.76
N ILE A 207 0.26 3.50 -3.11
CA ILE A 207 0.64 2.99 -4.47
C ILE A 207 1.20 1.56 -4.64
N SER A 208 1.10 1.09 -5.90
CA SER A 208 1.80 -0.04 -6.54
C SER A 208 2.31 0.28 -7.96
N ALA A 209 2.85 -0.63 -8.79
CA ALA A 209 2.54 -0.66 -10.22
C ALA A 209 2.83 -2.00 -10.94
N GLY A 210 2.86 -1.98 -12.28
CA GLY A 210 2.74 -3.17 -13.12
C GLY A 210 3.06 -2.87 -14.57
N ASN A 211 3.09 -3.92 -15.39
CA ASN A 211 3.98 -3.86 -16.54
C ASN A 211 3.70 -2.72 -17.50
N HIS A 212 2.41 -2.42 -17.75
CA HIS A 212 1.88 -1.36 -18.61
C HIS A 212 0.58 -0.59 -18.04
N TYR A 213 0.30 -0.47 -16.71
CA TYR A 213 -0.83 0.21 -15.94
C TYR A 213 -0.26 1.20 -14.92
N THR A 214 -1.18 1.87 -14.32
CA THR A 214 -1.28 2.64 -13.10
C THR A 214 -2.68 2.24 -12.61
N VAL A 215 -3.05 2.17 -11.35
CA VAL A 215 -4.33 1.61 -10.85
C VAL A 215 -4.96 2.46 -9.79
N GLY A 216 -4.49 3.69 -9.64
CA GLY A 216 -4.57 4.38 -8.37
C GLY A 216 -5.95 4.34 -7.74
N LEU A 217 -6.14 3.65 -6.60
CA LEU A 217 -7.20 3.76 -5.56
C LEU A 217 -8.10 5.02 -5.36
N LYS A 218 -8.33 5.95 -6.31
CA LYS A 218 -8.85 7.33 -6.09
C LYS A 218 -10.15 7.44 -5.36
N SER A 219 -10.04 7.55 -4.05
CA SER A 219 -10.32 8.78 -3.38
C SER A 219 -10.79 8.55 -1.93
N ASP A 220 -12.10 8.58 -1.65
CA ASP A 220 -12.86 8.14 -0.45
C ASP A 220 -13.58 6.66 -0.17
N GLY A 221 -14.06 5.52 -0.89
CA GLY A 221 -15.00 4.96 -2.07
C GLY A 221 -14.84 4.79 -3.71
N THR A 222 -15.19 5.70 -4.76
CA THR A 222 -15.06 5.85 -6.34
C THR A 222 -13.91 5.15 -7.19
N VAL A 223 -13.35 5.34 -8.49
CA VAL A 223 -12.09 4.67 -9.19
C VAL A 223 -11.41 4.98 -10.63
N VAL A 224 -10.07 5.31 -10.77
CA VAL A 224 -9.14 5.73 -11.96
C VAL A 224 -7.88 4.88 -12.45
N ALA A 225 -7.51 4.92 -13.77
CA ALA A 225 -6.23 4.57 -14.51
C ALA A 225 -6.40 4.64 -16.07
N VAL A 226 -5.42 4.33 -16.95
CA VAL A 226 -5.48 4.33 -18.46
C VAL A 226 -4.93 2.97 -18.99
N GLY A 227 -4.02 2.74 -20.00
CA GLY A 227 -3.25 1.44 -20.08
C GLY A 227 -2.72 0.85 -21.41
N GLU A 228 -1.91 -0.24 -21.33
CA GLU A 228 -2.11 -1.43 -22.21
C GLU A 228 -3.53 -1.93 -21.97
N ASN A 229 -4.12 -2.80 -22.81
CA ASN A 229 -5.24 -3.66 -22.42
C ASN A 229 -5.58 -4.83 -23.36
N GLU A 230 -5.30 -6.06 -22.90
CA GLU A 230 -5.43 -7.26 -23.74
C GLU A 230 -6.37 -8.37 -23.20
N PHE A 231 -6.81 -8.36 -21.93
CA PHE A 231 -7.46 -9.54 -21.30
C PHE A 231 -8.62 -9.37 -20.29
N GLY A 232 -9.04 -8.17 -19.91
CA GLY A 232 -10.03 -7.92 -18.84
C GLY A 232 -9.49 -7.21 -17.59
N GLN A 233 -8.17 -6.94 -17.47
CA GLN A 233 -7.70 -6.22 -16.29
C GLN A 233 -8.46 -4.95 -15.97
N LEU A 234 -8.60 -4.05 -16.93
CA LEU A 234 -9.43 -2.85 -16.88
C LEU A 234 -10.94 -3.12 -16.93
N ASP A 235 -11.56 -4.31 -16.88
CA ASP A 235 -13.04 -4.41 -17.11
C ASP A 235 -13.82 -3.78 -15.95
N VAL A 236 -13.82 -2.45 -15.90
CA VAL A 236 -13.94 -1.67 -14.69
C VAL A 236 -15.25 -0.84 -14.63
N SER A 237 -15.27 0.49 -14.70
CA SER A 237 -16.44 1.42 -14.57
C SER A 237 -17.32 1.42 -13.28
N GLU A 238 -17.43 0.30 -12.55
CA GLU A 238 -18.53 -0.02 -11.59
C GLU A 238 -18.32 -0.67 -10.17
N TRP A 239 -17.15 -0.82 -9.50
CA TRP A 239 -17.10 -1.44 -8.13
C TRP A 239 -17.95 -0.61 -7.09
N THR A 240 -18.36 -1.09 -5.88
CA THR A 240 -18.72 -0.23 -4.66
C THR A 240 -18.04 -0.75 -3.35
N ASP A 241 -17.46 0.08 -2.43
CA ASP A 241 -16.76 -0.38 -1.19
C ASP A 241 -15.33 0.19 -0.67
N ILE A 242 -14.26 0.57 -1.45
CA ILE A 242 -12.75 0.59 -1.18
C ILE A 242 -12.14 1.29 0.11
N VAL A 243 -11.01 0.75 0.68
CA VAL A 243 -9.88 1.43 1.39
C VAL A 243 -8.42 1.15 0.94
N GLN A 244 -8.07 0.07 0.24
CA GLN A 244 -6.75 0.00 -0.46
C GLN A 244 -6.77 -0.88 -1.74
N VAL A 245 -5.70 -0.98 -2.58
CA VAL A 245 -5.50 -1.66 -3.90
C VAL A 245 -3.99 -1.78 -4.22
N SER A 246 -3.59 -2.56 -5.25
CA SER A 246 -2.26 -2.48 -5.93
C SER A 246 -2.13 -3.39 -7.19
N ALA A 247 -0.97 -3.88 -7.71
CA ALA A 247 -0.85 -4.33 -9.11
C ALA A 247 0.43 -4.96 -9.75
N GLY A 248 0.36 -5.30 -11.07
CA GLY A 248 1.39 -5.94 -11.91
C GLY A 248 0.96 -6.24 -13.35
N LEU A 249 1.51 -7.26 -14.05
CA LEU A 249 1.41 -7.50 -15.52
C LEU A 249 0.04 -7.85 -16.16
N SER A 250 -1.10 -7.98 -15.47
CA SER A 250 -2.40 -8.40 -16.07
C SER A 250 -3.68 -8.48 -15.17
N HIS A 251 -3.79 -7.97 -13.93
CA HIS A 251 -5.09 -7.82 -13.17
C HIS A 251 -4.92 -7.11 -11.78
N THR A 252 -5.97 -6.61 -11.11
CA THR A 252 -5.91 -5.98 -9.75
C THR A 252 -7.06 -6.41 -8.87
N VAL A 253 -6.79 -6.47 -7.55
CA VAL A 253 -7.70 -6.22 -6.42
C VAL A 253 -7.81 -4.76 -6.01
N GLY A 254 -9.03 -4.31 -5.76
CA GLY A 254 -9.30 -3.34 -4.72
C GLY A 254 -10.00 -3.97 -3.53
N LEU A 255 -9.55 -3.59 -2.34
CA LEU A 255 -10.22 -3.79 -1.08
C LEU A 255 -11.11 -2.63 -0.74
N LYS A 256 -12.26 -2.96 -0.17
CA LYS A 256 -13.26 -2.20 0.60
C LYS A 256 -13.10 -1.92 2.12
N SER A 257 -13.68 -0.81 2.59
CA SER A 257 -13.83 -0.45 4.00
C SER A 257 -14.75 -1.40 4.78
N ASP A 258 -15.77 -1.98 4.14
CA ASP A 258 -16.61 -3.03 4.72
C ASP A 258 -15.84 -4.35 4.88
N GLY A 259 -14.68 -4.41 4.24
CA GLY A 259 -13.86 -5.57 4.16
C GLY A 259 -14.32 -6.61 3.15
N SER A 260 -14.98 -6.27 2.04
CA SER A 260 -15.04 -7.20 0.90
C SER A 260 -14.04 -6.84 -0.21
N ILE A 261 -13.91 -7.72 -1.19
CA ILE A 261 -12.91 -7.60 -2.25
C ILE A 261 -13.55 -7.71 -3.62
N VAL A 262 -12.95 -6.97 -4.54
CA VAL A 262 -13.32 -6.86 -5.93
C VAL A 262 -12.05 -6.85 -6.77
N ALA A 263 -12.04 -7.55 -7.91
CA ALA A 263 -10.83 -7.75 -8.71
C ALA A 263 -11.13 -7.98 -10.18
N GLU A 264 -10.45 -7.24 -11.05
CA GLU A 264 -10.72 -7.20 -12.49
C GLU A 264 -9.44 -7.48 -13.25
N GLY A 265 -9.57 -8.30 -14.30
CA GLY A 265 -8.48 -9.14 -14.72
C GLY A 265 -8.54 -9.76 -16.09
N ARG A 266 -7.34 -9.99 -16.65
CA ARG A 266 -7.09 -11.27 -17.30
C ARG A 266 -7.58 -12.34 -16.35
N ASP A 267 -8.74 -12.98 -16.51
CA ASP A 267 -9.15 -14.09 -15.63
C ASP A 267 -8.74 -15.47 -16.17
N HIS A 268 -7.71 -15.55 -17.01
CA HIS A 268 -7.30 -16.80 -17.69
C HIS A 268 -7.04 -17.99 -16.75
N TYR A 269 -6.86 -17.75 -15.46
CA TYR A 269 -6.60 -18.79 -14.49
C TYR A 269 -7.31 -18.64 -13.14
N GLY A 270 -8.19 -17.64 -12.94
CA GLY A 270 -8.95 -17.45 -11.69
C GLY A 270 -8.69 -16.17 -10.91
N GLN A 271 -7.72 -15.37 -11.35
CA GLN A 271 -7.28 -14.12 -10.71
C GLN A 271 -8.26 -12.94 -10.62
N SER A 272 -9.56 -13.16 -10.82
CA SER A 272 -10.60 -12.17 -10.49
C SER A 272 -11.69 -12.72 -9.55
N LYS A 273 -11.56 -13.95 -9.04
CA LYS A 273 -12.68 -14.71 -8.41
C LYS A 273 -12.87 -14.45 -6.92
N VAL A 274 -12.98 -13.18 -6.58
CA VAL A 274 -12.77 -12.68 -5.22
C VAL A 274 -14.02 -12.33 -4.42
N SER A 275 -15.19 -12.44 -5.05
CA SER A 275 -16.49 -12.00 -4.53
C SER A 275 -16.85 -12.58 -3.15
N GLU A 276 -16.24 -13.70 -2.79
CA GLU A 276 -16.51 -14.46 -1.55
C GLU A 276 -15.66 -14.00 -0.35
N TRP A 277 -14.95 -12.88 -0.45
CA TRP A 277 -14.00 -12.42 0.57
C TRP A 277 -14.59 -11.27 1.39
N THR A 278 -14.41 -11.34 2.71
CA THR A 278 -15.09 -10.54 3.75
C THR A 278 -14.15 -10.20 4.90
N ASP A 279 -14.46 -9.19 5.73
CA ASP A 279 -13.68 -8.70 6.87
C ASP A 279 -12.38 -7.93 6.54
N ILE A 280 -12.07 -7.74 5.28
CA ILE A 280 -10.79 -7.37 4.72
C ILE A 280 -10.28 -5.94 5.12
N VAL A 281 -8.97 -5.62 5.24
CA VAL A 281 -8.54 -4.21 5.62
C VAL A 281 -7.42 -3.41 4.87
N GLN A 282 -6.48 -3.95 4.06
CA GLN A 282 -5.81 -3.17 2.94
C GLN A 282 -5.56 -4.03 1.65
N ALA A 283 -5.48 -3.52 0.38
CA ALA A 283 -5.27 -4.31 -0.88
C ALA A 283 -3.89 -4.25 -1.64
N SER A 284 -3.39 -5.29 -2.32
CA SER A 284 -2.25 -5.27 -3.26
C SER A 284 -2.09 -6.47 -4.22
N VAL A 285 -1.51 -6.24 -5.41
CA VAL A 285 -1.85 -7.03 -6.61
C VAL A 285 -0.80 -7.07 -7.73
N GLY A 286 -1.19 -7.42 -8.98
CA GLY A 286 -0.26 -8.00 -9.93
C GLY A 286 -0.69 -8.35 -11.37
N THR A 287 -0.34 -9.56 -11.79
CA THR A 287 -0.57 -10.10 -13.14
C THR A 287 -1.63 -11.16 -13.32
N TYR A 288 -1.47 -12.35 -12.77
CA TYR A 288 -2.33 -13.49 -13.05
C TYR A 288 -2.82 -14.09 -11.70
N HIS A 289 -3.06 -13.24 -10.67
CA HIS A 289 -3.65 -13.59 -9.34
C HIS A 289 -3.86 -12.38 -8.41
N THR A 290 -4.81 -12.44 -7.46
CA THR A 290 -5.49 -11.36 -6.71
C THR A 290 -5.96 -11.86 -5.30
N VAL A 291 -6.26 -11.05 -4.25
CA VAL A 291 -6.24 -11.37 -2.76
C VAL A 291 -7.27 -10.74 -1.84
N GLY A 292 -7.42 -11.37 -0.66
CA GLY A 292 -8.34 -10.95 0.36
C GLY A 292 -7.92 -11.17 1.82
N LEU A 293 -7.26 -10.18 2.42
CA LEU A 293 -6.83 -10.06 3.82
C LEU A 293 -7.89 -9.53 4.79
N LYS A 294 -8.38 -10.38 5.68
CA LYS A 294 -9.48 -10.19 6.65
C LYS A 294 -9.10 -9.45 7.94
N SER A 295 -10.04 -9.11 8.83
CA SER A 295 -9.73 -8.24 9.99
C SER A 295 -9.06 -8.99 11.13
N ASP A 296 -9.34 -10.30 11.18
CA ASP A 296 -8.55 -11.35 11.80
C ASP A 296 -7.30 -11.69 10.95
N GLY A 297 -6.88 -10.79 10.08
CA GLY A 297 -5.88 -10.93 9.02
C GLY A 297 -6.17 -11.91 7.86
N SER A 298 -7.15 -12.81 7.92
CA SER A 298 -7.11 -14.10 7.21
C SER A 298 -7.17 -14.16 5.67
N ILE A 299 -6.02 -14.04 4.98
CA ILE A 299 -5.96 -14.01 3.51
C ILE A 299 -6.58 -15.23 2.84
N ALA A 300 -7.56 -14.89 2.02
CA ALA A 300 -8.06 -15.70 0.93
C ALA A 300 -7.45 -15.24 -0.40
N ALA A 301 -7.36 -16.16 -1.38
CA ALA A 301 -6.39 -16.04 -2.45
C ALA A 301 -6.88 -16.60 -3.79
N GLU A 302 -6.71 -15.90 -4.91
CA GLU A 302 -7.18 -16.37 -6.23
C GLU A 302 -6.20 -16.12 -7.38
N GLY A 303 -6.12 -17.04 -8.34
CA GLY A 303 -5.12 -16.97 -9.42
C GLY A 303 -4.72 -18.31 -10.04
N ARG A 304 -3.60 -18.29 -10.78
CA ARG A 304 -3.11 -19.42 -11.60
C ARG A 304 -2.50 -20.59 -10.77
N ASP A 305 -2.31 -21.79 -11.36
CA ASP A 305 -1.87 -23.03 -10.63
C ASP A 305 -0.60 -23.80 -11.17
N ASP A 306 0.01 -23.45 -12.29
CA ASP A 306 1.14 -24.21 -12.88
C ASP A 306 2.58 -23.78 -12.44
N TYR A 307 2.96 -23.69 -11.14
CA TYR A 307 4.37 -23.40 -10.68
C TYR A 307 4.75 -23.50 -9.15
N GLY A 308 3.85 -23.58 -8.14
CA GLY A 308 4.10 -23.59 -6.66
C GLY A 308 3.94 -22.33 -5.77
N GLN A 309 2.77 -21.69 -5.59
CA GLN A 309 2.75 -20.31 -5.01
C GLN A 309 1.42 -19.64 -4.56
N LEU A 310 0.21 -20.03 -4.97
CA LEU A 310 -1.09 -19.42 -4.56
C LEU A 310 -1.29 -20.05 -3.16
N GLY A 311 -0.62 -19.52 -2.12
CA GLY A 311 0.41 -20.45 -1.61
C GLY A 311 0.71 -20.64 -0.15
N VAL A 312 -0.03 -20.16 0.84
CA VAL A 312 0.47 -20.30 2.23
C VAL A 312 -0.30 -21.26 3.19
N ASN A 313 -1.62 -21.37 3.09
CA ASN A 313 -2.71 -22.01 3.92
C ASN A 313 -2.92 -22.02 5.51
N ASN A 314 -2.39 -21.09 6.35
CA ASN A 314 -2.55 -20.82 7.83
C ASN A 314 -2.26 -19.36 8.53
N TRP A 315 -2.02 -18.13 7.92
CA TRP A 315 -1.05 -16.97 8.25
C TRP A 315 -1.29 -16.41 9.65
N SER A 316 -0.42 -15.57 10.21
CA SER A 316 -0.83 -14.60 11.22
C SER A 316 0.20 -13.50 11.62
N ASP A 317 -0.20 -12.52 12.46
CA ASP A 317 0.37 -11.24 12.99
C ASP A 317 0.07 -9.87 12.30
N ILE A 318 -0.96 -9.77 11.47
CA ILE A 318 -0.87 -9.25 10.07
C ILE A 318 -1.33 -7.80 9.80
N VAL A 319 -0.56 -7.08 8.95
CA VAL A 319 -0.66 -5.61 8.80
C VAL A 319 -0.47 -4.84 7.44
N GLU A 320 0.48 -5.04 6.49
CA GLU A 320 0.82 -4.02 5.42
C GLU A 320 1.56 -4.42 4.06
N VAL A 321 0.99 -5.07 3.02
CA VAL A 321 1.39 -5.44 1.60
C VAL A 321 2.07 -4.53 0.60
N SER A 322 2.86 -5.19 -0.28
CA SER A 322 2.55 -5.11 -1.73
C SER A 322 3.15 -6.16 -2.71
N THR A 323 2.90 -5.99 -4.02
CA THR A 323 3.03 -7.03 -5.06
C THR A 323 3.26 -6.65 -6.53
N GLY A 324 3.31 -7.64 -7.46
CA GLY A 324 3.80 -7.46 -8.85
C GLY A 324 3.51 -8.51 -9.93
N SER A 325 4.49 -9.24 -10.43
CA SER A 325 4.35 -9.96 -11.71
C SER A 325 5.20 -11.20 -11.79
N TYR A 326 5.23 -11.92 -10.71
CA TYR A 326 4.99 -13.33 -10.59
C TYR A 326 4.82 -13.67 -9.09
N HIS A 327 5.37 -12.97 -8.04
CA HIS A 327 5.38 -13.26 -6.54
C HIS A 327 4.54 -12.42 -5.56
N THR A 328 4.35 -12.89 -4.28
CA THR A 328 3.21 -12.46 -3.38
C THR A 328 3.25 -12.49 -1.78
N THR A 329 2.66 -11.50 -0.99
CA THR A 329 2.99 -10.93 0.44
C THR A 329 2.22 -9.93 1.49
N GLY A 330 2.86 -8.96 2.33
CA GLY A 330 2.58 -7.81 3.37
C GLY A 330 3.07 -7.49 4.89
N LEU A 331 3.32 -6.25 5.41
CA LEU A 331 3.66 -5.94 6.85
C LEU A 331 2.88 -6.78 7.92
N LYS A 332 3.38 -6.99 9.14
CA LYS A 332 2.66 -7.53 10.30
C LYS A 332 2.92 -6.70 11.62
N ASN A 333 2.92 -7.20 12.87
CA ASN A 333 2.84 -6.38 14.11
C ASN A 333 4.09 -6.16 15.05
N ASP A 334 4.87 -7.18 15.44
CA ASP A 334 6.08 -7.19 16.31
C ASP A 334 7.44 -6.63 15.77
N GLY A 335 8.18 -7.37 14.93
CA GLY A 335 9.25 -6.87 14.07
C GLY A 335 9.53 -7.49 12.68
N THR A 336 9.10 -8.68 12.19
CA THR A 336 9.77 -9.26 10.97
C THR A 336 9.01 -10.34 9.99
N VAL A 337 8.76 -10.31 8.59
CA VAL A 337 8.55 -11.08 7.18
C VAL A 337 7.80 -12.46 6.78
N GLU A 338 7.31 -12.69 5.51
CA GLU A 338 7.04 -13.99 4.71
C GLU A 338 6.87 -13.79 3.15
N ALA A 339 6.65 -14.83 2.30
CA ALA A 339 6.01 -14.79 0.95
C ALA A 339 5.73 -16.21 0.39
N VAL A 340 5.55 -16.46 -0.94
CA VAL A 340 5.63 -17.78 -1.71
C VAL A 340 6.18 -17.66 -3.14
N GLY A 341 6.75 -18.68 -3.86
CA GLY A 341 7.10 -18.90 -5.35
C GLY A 341 8.56 -19.27 -5.98
N TYR A 342 8.76 -19.15 -7.32
CA TYR A 342 9.97 -19.38 -8.24
C TYR A 342 11.28 -18.67 -7.87
N ASN A 343 12.01 -19.16 -6.87
CA ASN A 343 13.24 -18.48 -6.50
C ASN A 343 14.43 -18.54 -7.49
N ASN A 344 14.30 -18.25 -8.79
CA ASN A 344 15.36 -18.55 -9.76
C ASN A 344 16.56 -17.64 -9.65
N TYR A 345 16.41 -16.33 -9.72
CA TYR A 345 17.51 -15.37 -9.84
C TYR A 345 18.45 -15.13 -8.65
N GLY A 346 18.48 -15.91 -7.58
CA GLY A 346 17.42 -16.62 -6.88
C GLY A 346 16.89 -15.74 -5.79
N GLN A 347 16.08 -14.76 -6.16
CA GLN A 347 15.63 -13.58 -5.43
C GLN A 347 14.94 -13.61 -4.05
N LEU A 348 15.17 -14.59 -3.18
CA LEU A 348 14.46 -14.76 -1.91
C LEU A 348 15.16 -14.40 -0.65
N ASP A 349 16.12 -13.56 -0.81
CA ASP A 349 16.81 -13.03 0.28
C ASP A 349 16.02 -11.89 0.91
N VAL A 350 14.90 -12.28 1.51
CA VAL A 350 14.77 -12.01 2.93
C VAL A 350 14.96 -13.28 3.76
N GLY A 351 15.88 -13.20 4.75
CA GLY A 351 16.34 -14.31 5.61
C GLY A 351 17.06 -13.96 6.94
N GLU A 352 17.59 -12.75 7.23
CA GLU A 352 17.84 -12.34 8.66
C GLU A 352 17.53 -10.86 9.05
N TRP A 353 16.61 -10.22 8.38
CA TRP A 353 16.11 -8.88 8.64
C TRP A 353 15.17 -8.73 9.89
N THR A 354 14.86 -7.51 10.38
CA THR A 354 14.66 -7.29 11.85
C THR A 354 14.03 -5.94 12.30
N ASP A 355 12.99 -5.96 13.14
CA ASP A 355 12.12 -4.84 13.52
C ASP A 355 11.57 -4.12 12.26
N ILE A 356 10.29 -4.13 11.83
CA ILE A 356 9.85 -3.69 10.46
C ILE A 356 8.55 -2.84 10.50
N VAL A 357 8.37 -1.83 9.63
CA VAL A 357 7.17 -0.97 9.53
C VAL A 357 6.74 -0.56 8.10
N GLN A 358 7.34 -1.03 6.97
CA GLN A 358 6.70 -0.92 5.63
C GLN A 358 7.29 -1.71 4.43
N VAL A 359 6.42 -2.10 3.50
CA VAL A 359 6.67 -2.45 2.07
C VAL A 359 5.97 -1.54 1.05
N SER A 360 6.32 -1.73 -0.21
CA SER A 360 5.30 -2.08 -1.21
C SER A 360 6.04 -2.76 -2.38
N ALA A 361 5.62 -2.83 -3.65
CA ALA A 361 6.27 -3.75 -4.61
C ALA A 361 6.01 -3.50 -6.11
N GLY A 362 6.94 -3.95 -6.99
CA GLY A 362 6.80 -3.82 -8.44
C GLY A 362 6.95 -4.98 -9.40
N VAL A 363 8.11 -5.18 -10.05
CA VAL A 363 8.72 -6.44 -10.75
C VAL A 363 10.20 -6.24 -10.11
N PHE A 364 11.41 -6.30 -10.68
CA PHE A 364 12.54 -7.08 -10.15
C PHE A 364 12.94 -7.10 -8.64
N HIS A 365 12.51 -6.42 -7.54
CA HIS A 365 13.01 -6.76 -6.17
C HIS A 365 12.27 -6.31 -4.90
N THR A 366 12.88 -6.47 -3.72
CA THR A 366 12.45 -5.99 -2.37
C THR A 366 13.09 -4.63 -1.99
N VAL A 367 12.61 -3.73 -1.11
CA VAL A 367 13.38 -2.80 -0.20
C VAL A 367 12.41 -2.22 0.87
N GLY A 368 12.68 -1.59 2.04
CA GLY A 368 11.53 -0.96 2.80
C GLY A 368 11.76 0.12 3.85
N LEU A 369 11.27 0.05 5.11
CA LEU A 369 11.22 1.17 6.08
C LEU A 369 12.08 1.02 7.34
N LYS A 370 13.42 1.15 7.31
CA LYS A 370 14.25 1.15 8.52
C LYS A 370 14.00 2.26 9.55
N SER A 371 12.86 2.35 10.25
CA SER A 371 12.46 3.31 11.32
C SER A 371 13.56 4.25 11.88
N ASN A 372 14.74 3.69 12.17
CA ASN A 372 16.05 4.32 12.40
C ASN A 372 16.96 4.73 11.18
N GLY A 373 17.52 3.84 10.31
CA GLY A 373 18.07 4.31 8.99
C GLY A 373 19.09 3.64 8.02
N ARG A 374 19.48 2.37 8.02
CA ARG A 374 20.26 1.84 6.86
C ARG A 374 19.24 1.44 5.80
N VAL A 375 19.73 1.02 4.63
CA VAL A 375 19.03 0.25 3.61
C VAL A 375 19.58 -1.20 3.58
N ILE A 376 18.95 -2.21 2.96
CA ILE A 376 19.63 -3.41 2.38
C ILE A 376 19.22 -3.68 0.93
N ALA A 377 19.69 -4.78 0.33
CA ALA A 377 19.67 -5.08 -1.09
C ALA A 377 19.75 -6.57 -1.43
N GLU A 378 19.30 -7.11 -2.57
CA GLU A 378 19.80 -8.38 -3.16
C GLU A 378 19.47 -8.43 -4.69
N GLY A 379 20.03 -9.38 -5.47
CA GLY A 379 19.67 -10.11 -6.74
C GLY A 379 19.72 -9.57 -8.23
N TYR A 380 18.88 -10.13 -9.15
CA TYR A 380 18.79 -10.05 -10.67
C TYR A 380 19.57 -9.04 -11.49
N ASP A 381 20.10 -9.47 -12.67
CA ASP A 381 20.90 -8.55 -13.47
C ASP A 381 21.21 -8.50 -15.01
N TYR A 382 21.22 -7.27 -15.61
CA TYR A 382 22.38 -6.65 -16.37
C TYR A 382 22.65 -5.19 -15.87
N TYR A 383 21.77 -4.57 -15.10
CA TYR A 383 21.19 -3.33 -15.56
C TYR A 383 21.13 -2.06 -14.65
N LYS A 384 21.78 -1.97 -13.47
CA LYS A 384 21.93 -0.75 -12.64
C LYS A 384 20.90 -0.40 -11.58
N GLN A 385 20.11 -1.36 -11.20
CA GLN A 385 19.39 -1.35 -9.94
C GLN A 385 20.17 -1.20 -8.61
N LEU A 386 21.43 -0.76 -8.44
CA LEU A 386 21.94 -0.48 -7.04
C LEU A 386 23.09 0.56 -6.90
N GLY A 387 23.22 1.15 -5.69
CA GLY A 387 24.13 2.27 -5.37
C GLY A 387 23.89 3.24 -4.16
N VAL A 388 23.65 2.96 -2.85
CA VAL A 388 23.28 1.75 -2.08
C VAL A 388 23.68 1.71 -0.53
N SER A 389 24.93 1.85 -0.01
CA SER A 389 25.47 1.84 1.44
C SER A 389 26.42 2.90 2.30
N ASP A 390 26.69 4.27 2.53
CA ASP A 390 26.60 5.82 2.34
C ASP A 390 25.51 7.10 2.47
N TRP A 391 24.18 7.45 2.82
CA TRP A 391 22.63 7.19 3.16
C TRP A 391 21.84 6.34 4.47
N THR A 392 21.46 6.42 5.88
CA THR A 392 21.03 7.23 7.26
C THR A 392 19.82 8.29 7.59
N ASN A 393 18.66 7.93 8.19
CA ASN A 393 17.44 8.69 8.67
C ASN A 393 16.33 9.34 7.71
N ILE A 394 15.02 8.87 7.63
CA ILE A 394 13.79 9.53 7.02
C ILE A 394 12.29 9.04 7.31
N HIS A 395 11.34 8.73 6.36
CA HIS A 395 9.85 8.71 6.63
C HIS A 395 8.73 7.95 5.81
N GLN A 396 8.76 7.51 4.51
CA GLN A 396 7.68 6.64 3.85
C GLN A 396 8.09 6.03 2.42
N ILE A 397 7.69 4.81 1.92
CA ILE A 397 8.29 3.98 0.76
C ILE A 397 7.46 3.34 -0.42
N SER A 398 8.13 2.87 -1.54
CA SER A 398 7.99 1.60 -2.36
C SER A 398 8.77 1.32 -3.74
N ALA A 399 8.29 0.55 -4.75
CA ALA A 399 8.95 -0.44 -5.66
C ALA A 399 8.58 -0.71 -7.15
N GLY A 400 9.62 -0.99 -7.95
CA GLY A 400 9.87 -1.06 -9.40
C GLY A 400 9.14 -1.88 -10.47
N ASP A 401 8.57 -1.14 -11.41
CA ASP A 401 8.39 -1.52 -12.79
C ASP A 401 9.77 -1.52 -13.37
N HIS A 402 10.59 -0.54 -12.99
CA HIS A 402 12.00 -0.79 -12.90
C HIS A 402 12.58 -0.45 -11.51
N HIS A 403 12.08 0.42 -10.64
CA HIS A 403 12.87 1.21 -9.65
C HIS A 403 12.67 1.06 -8.08
N THR A 404 12.93 2.14 -7.30
CA THR A 404 12.54 2.42 -5.87
C THR A 404 12.13 3.84 -5.24
N VAL A 405 12.26 5.05 -5.87
CA VAL A 405 11.80 6.49 -5.57
C VAL A 405 11.83 6.94 -4.11
N GLY A 406 11.70 8.25 -3.85
CA GLY A 406 12.74 8.86 -3.03
C GLY A 406 12.55 10.16 -2.26
N LEU A 407 12.59 10.14 -0.91
CA LEU A 407 12.29 11.13 0.15
C LEU A 407 13.45 11.32 1.10
N LYS A 408 13.73 12.54 1.47
CA LYS A 408 14.75 12.91 2.45
C LYS A 408 13.81 13.80 3.39
N LYS A 409 13.67 13.55 4.70
CA LYS A 409 12.61 13.98 5.68
C LYS A 409 12.17 15.47 5.64
N ASP A 410 12.90 16.34 4.93
CA ASP A 410 12.68 17.79 4.87
C ASP A 410 12.89 18.58 3.52
N GLY A 411 13.61 18.10 2.48
CA GLY A 411 14.26 18.95 1.43
C GLY A 411 14.23 18.62 -0.11
N THR A 412 15.29 17.99 -0.68
CA THR A 412 15.85 17.91 -2.09
C THR A 412 16.26 16.47 -2.55
N VAL A 413 16.78 16.10 -3.76
CA VAL A 413 16.54 14.72 -4.37
C VAL A 413 17.81 13.70 -4.62
N ARG A 414 17.80 12.31 -4.43
CA ARG A 414 18.75 11.08 -4.61
C ARG A 414 18.22 9.56 -4.58
N ALA A 415 18.61 8.71 -5.57
CA ALA A 415 18.23 7.32 -5.96
C ALA A 415 18.59 6.77 -7.42
N VAL A 416 18.92 5.47 -7.69
CA VAL A 416 19.67 4.89 -8.90
C VAL A 416 18.93 4.52 -10.27
N GLY A 417 19.31 3.51 -11.11
CA GLY A 417 18.51 3.04 -12.30
C GLY A 417 19.06 2.36 -13.60
N TRP A 418 18.57 2.75 -14.79
CA TRP A 418 18.96 2.34 -16.18
C TRP A 418 18.84 3.44 -17.28
N ALA A 419 19.86 4.32 -17.48
CA ALA A 419 19.93 5.75 -17.91
C ALA A 419 18.94 6.32 -18.98
N SER A 420 19.20 7.45 -19.62
CA SER A 420 18.32 8.01 -20.68
C SER A 420 16.89 8.54 -20.29
N SER A 421 16.21 9.13 -21.30
CA SER A 421 15.13 10.17 -21.34
C SER A 421 14.91 11.09 -20.15
N GLY A 422 14.49 10.65 -18.96
CA GLY A 422 14.28 11.61 -17.86
C GLY A 422 14.41 11.08 -16.43
N ARG A 423 15.34 10.14 -16.20
CA ARG A 423 15.74 9.56 -14.86
C ARG A 423 17.19 9.59 -13.95
N LEU A 424 18.38 10.38 -13.74
CA LEU A 424 19.25 11.76 -13.81
C LEU A 424 19.14 13.14 -14.74
N GLU A 425 18.34 14.29 -14.83
CA GLU A 425 17.17 15.23 -14.36
C GLU A 425 15.77 14.90 -13.59
N VAL A 426 15.62 15.10 -12.23
CA VAL A 426 14.52 15.30 -11.22
C VAL A 426 14.89 15.97 -9.83
N SER A 427 16.13 16.29 -9.41
CA SER A 427 16.53 16.62 -8.02
C SER A 427 16.80 18.04 -7.51
N GLU A 428 16.72 19.04 -8.36
CA GLU A 428 17.16 20.40 -8.03
C GLU A 428 16.29 21.20 -7.03
N TRP A 429 15.01 20.91 -6.85
CA TRP A 429 14.10 21.81 -6.11
C TRP A 429 13.79 21.26 -4.71
N THR A 430 12.80 21.82 -4.02
CA THR A 430 12.47 21.44 -2.63
C THR A 430 10.99 21.51 -2.22
N ASP A 431 10.67 20.90 -1.04
CA ASP A 431 9.47 21.02 -0.18
C ASP A 431 8.39 19.89 0.02
N ILE A 432 8.77 18.63 0.26
CA ILE A 432 8.55 18.02 1.60
C ILE A 432 7.31 17.15 2.01
N VAL A 433 6.56 16.32 1.23
CA VAL A 433 5.74 15.21 1.86
C VAL A 433 5.21 13.89 1.12
N GLN A 434 5.10 13.57 -0.21
CA GLN A 434 4.74 12.16 -0.69
C GLN A 434 5.44 11.61 -2.01
N VAL A 435 5.68 10.30 -2.35
CA VAL A 435 6.09 9.71 -3.70
C VAL A 435 5.53 8.25 -4.09
N SER A 436 5.65 7.75 -5.36
CA SER A 436 5.06 6.55 -6.04
C SER A 436 6.06 6.00 -7.06
N ALA A 437 5.76 4.90 -7.79
CA ALA A 437 6.38 4.60 -9.07
C ALA A 437 5.60 3.65 -10.04
N GLY A 438 6.08 3.35 -11.27
CA GLY A 438 5.35 2.77 -12.47
C GLY A 438 6.24 2.33 -13.67
N GLY A 439 5.93 2.22 -15.00
CA GLY A 439 6.97 1.95 -16.09
C GLY A 439 6.93 2.42 -17.58
N SER A 440 7.51 3.54 -18.00
CA SER A 440 8.85 4.05 -17.70
C SER A 440 8.95 5.61 -17.47
N HIS A 441 9.23 6.27 -16.29
CA HIS A 441 8.76 7.61 -15.83
C HIS A 441 9.00 8.02 -14.27
N THR A 442 9.31 9.27 -13.78
CA THR A 442 9.47 9.75 -12.34
C THR A 442 8.86 11.08 -11.82
N VAL A 443 8.33 11.13 -10.56
CA VAL A 443 7.63 12.29 -9.94
C VAL A 443 7.85 12.68 -8.45
N GLY A 444 7.77 14.00 -8.10
CA GLY A 444 7.89 14.58 -6.72
C GLY A 444 7.34 16.05 -6.53
N LEU A 445 6.67 16.45 -5.40
CA LEU A 445 5.84 17.68 -5.12
C LEU A 445 5.77 18.15 -3.68
N LYS A 446 5.69 19.48 -3.68
CA LYS A 446 5.44 20.47 -2.67
C LYS A 446 4.31 20.13 -1.70
N LYS A 447 4.12 21.09 -0.84
CA LYS A 447 3.24 21.18 0.31
C LYS A 447 2.41 22.47 0.15
N ASP A 448 2.08 22.76 -1.12
CA ASP A 448 1.41 23.95 -1.63
C ASP A 448 0.41 23.72 -2.79
N GLY A 449 0.24 22.49 -3.28
CA GLY A 449 -0.73 22.10 -4.31
C GLY A 449 -0.19 21.84 -5.72
N ARG A 450 1.13 21.78 -5.98
CA ARG A 450 1.70 21.83 -7.36
C ARG A 450 2.64 20.75 -7.93
N VAL A 451 2.57 20.70 -9.25
CA VAL A 451 2.86 19.58 -10.12
C VAL A 451 4.11 19.83 -10.99
N VAL A 452 5.00 18.85 -11.27
CA VAL A 452 6.30 19.06 -12.03
C VAL A 452 6.95 17.79 -12.63
N ALA A 453 6.98 17.65 -13.96
CA ALA A 453 7.38 16.44 -14.70
C ALA A 453 8.85 16.33 -15.14
N VAL A 454 9.23 15.22 -15.80
CA VAL A 454 10.43 15.10 -16.68
C VAL A 454 10.32 13.90 -17.64
N GLY A 455 11.06 13.84 -18.77
CA GLY A 455 11.45 12.69 -19.65
C GLY A 455 10.61 12.23 -20.87
N GLN A 456 10.65 10.95 -21.27
CA GLN A 456 10.00 10.44 -22.50
C GLN A 456 8.49 10.41 -22.40
N ASP A 457 7.87 10.71 -23.53
CA ASP A 457 6.61 11.44 -23.59
C ASP A 457 5.78 11.10 -24.86
N ASP A 458 6.06 9.97 -25.53
CA ASP A 458 5.45 9.43 -26.78
C ASP A 458 3.90 9.40 -26.85
N TYR A 459 3.22 9.86 -25.80
CA TYR A 459 1.83 9.57 -25.49
C TYR A 459 1.12 10.68 -24.68
N GLY A 460 1.83 11.58 -23.97
CA GLY A 460 1.26 12.59 -23.03
C GLY A 460 1.67 12.59 -21.53
N PRO A 461 2.71 11.87 -21.05
CA PRO A 461 3.17 11.91 -19.65
C PRO A 461 3.55 13.20 -18.95
N LEU A 462 3.97 14.27 -19.63
CA LEU A 462 4.60 15.41 -18.94
C LEU A 462 3.72 16.65 -18.76
N GLU A 463 2.49 16.60 -19.26
CA GLU A 463 1.60 17.73 -19.57
C GLU A 463 0.94 18.39 -18.34
N VAL A 464 1.63 18.33 -17.22
CA VAL A 464 1.03 18.16 -15.91
C VAL A 464 0.79 19.43 -15.11
N ASN A 465 1.31 20.54 -15.64
CA ASN A 465 1.90 21.56 -14.79
C ASN A 465 0.84 22.54 -14.24
N ASP A 466 -0.44 22.27 -14.51
CA ASP A 466 -1.56 23.19 -14.42
C ASP A 466 -2.49 22.95 -13.21
N TRP A 467 -2.26 21.93 -12.38
CA TRP A 467 -3.20 21.57 -11.31
C TRP A 467 -2.83 22.17 -9.94
N THR A 468 -3.85 22.27 -9.11
CA THR A 468 -3.85 22.92 -7.79
C THR A 468 -4.81 22.23 -6.82
N ASP A 469 -4.71 22.61 -5.54
CA ASP A 469 -5.67 22.32 -4.46
C ASP A 469 -5.77 20.85 -4.07
N ILE A 470 -4.62 20.26 -3.76
CA ILE A 470 -4.41 18.83 -3.81
C ILE A 470 -3.71 18.30 -2.54
N VAL A 471 -3.79 17.01 -2.22
CA VAL A 471 -3.35 16.39 -0.93
C VAL A 471 -2.51 15.08 -0.98
N GLN A 472 -2.09 14.50 -2.15
CA GLN A 472 -1.22 13.27 -2.40
C GLN A 472 -1.29 12.76 -3.91
N VAL A 473 -0.42 11.88 -4.50
CA VAL A 473 -0.42 11.42 -5.97
C VAL A 473 -0.13 9.92 -6.24
N SER A 474 -0.21 9.40 -7.47
CA SER A 474 0.23 8.02 -7.75
C SER A 474 0.45 7.73 -9.22
N ALA A 475 1.49 6.99 -9.62
CA ALA A 475 1.36 6.28 -10.90
C ALA A 475 2.07 4.92 -11.07
N GLY A 476 2.58 4.69 -12.27
CA GLY A 476 2.35 3.52 -13.10
C GLY A 476 2.72 3.89 -14.55
N SER A 477 3.01 2.87 -15.33
CA SER A 477 3.01 2.57 -16.78
C SER A 477 3.73 3.58 -17.83
N SER A 478 3.46 4.31 -19.00
CA SER A 478 2.50 4.87 -20.15
C SER A 478 1.38 6.09 -20.07
N HIS A 479 0.26 6.54 -19.33
CA HIS A 479 -0.67 6.69 -18.05
C HIS A 479 -0.65 7.19 -16.48
N THR A 480 -1.77 7.83 -15.95
CA THR A 480 -2.09 8.75 -14.74
C THR A 480 -2.74 8.34 -13.35
N VAL A 481 -2.62 9.14 -12.20
CA VAL A 481 -3.56 9.23 -10.98
C VAL A 481 -3.68 10.38 -9.89
N GLY A 482 -4.94 10.82 -9.65
CA GLY A 482 -5.53 11.42 -8.41
C GLY A 482 -6.70 12.47 -8.29
N LEU A 483 -7.09 12.88 -7.08
CA LEU A 483 -8.07 13.95 -6.69
C LEU A 483 -7.67 15.42 -6.50
N LYS A 484 -8.62 16.33 -6.22
CA LYS A 484 -8.47 17.70 -5.68
C LYS A 484 -9.21 17.82 -4.36
N SER A 485 -8.56 18.20 -3.26
CA SER A 485 -9.00 18.27 -1.83
C SER A 485 -10.48 18.55 -1.48
N ASP A 486 -11.27 19.07 -2.42
CA ASP A 486 -12.74 19.15 -2.38
C ASP A 486 -13.48 17.84 -2.73
N GLY A 487 -12.79 16.88 -3.33
CA GLY A 487 -13.30 15.60 -3.75
C GLY A 487 -13.27 15.24 -5.25
N ARG A 488 -12.52 15.85 -6.20
CA ARG A 488 -12.69 15.60 -7.67
C ARG A 488 -11.43 15.42 -8.52
N VAL A 489 -11.50 14.83 -9.72
CA VAL A 489 -10.33 14.27 -10.46
C VAL A 489 -10.52 14.41 -12.01
N VAL A 490 -9.58 14.93 -12.86
CA VAL A 490 -9.74 15.05 -14.37
C VAL A 490 -8.42 14.76 -15.18
N ALA A 491 -8.43 14.37 -16.48
CA ALA A 491 -7.50 13.32 -17.05
C ALA A 491 -6.49 13.63 -18.21
N VAL A 492 -5.42 12.79 -18.41
CA VAL A 492 -4.72 12.67 -19.73
C VAL A 492 -4.27 11.26 -20.18
N GLY A 493 -4.25 11.07 -21.51
CA GLY A 493 -3.49 10.03 -22.20
C GLY A 493 -4.12 9.52 -23.50
N ARG A 494 -3.44 8.60 -24.16
CA ARG A 494 -4.05 7.66 -25.10
C ARG A 494 -4.85 6.63 -24.29
N ASN A 495 -6.10 6.98 -24.18
CA ASN A 495 -7.19 6.15 -23.76
C ASN A 495 -7.46 4.99 -24.75
N ASP A 496 -6.49 4.12 -25.06
CA ASP A 496 -6.72 2.99 -25.98
C ASP A 496 -7.85 2.07 -25.49
N TYR A 497 -8.21 2.12 -24.20
CA TYR A 497 -9.11 1.15 -23.58
C TYR A 497 -9.99 1.63 -22.38
N GLY A 498 -10.69 2.78 -22.50
CA GLY A 498 -11.86 3.11 -21.66
C GLY A 498 -11.67 3.83 -20.30
N GLN A 499 -10.54 4.49 -20.10
CA GLN A 499 -9.76 4.31 -18.88
C GLN A 499 -9.52 5.70 -18.19
N LEU A 500 -9.25 6.76 -18.97
CA LEU A 500 -9.36 8.19 -18.60
C LEU A 500 -10.71 8.66 -17.98
N GLU A 501 -11.67 7.77 -17.82
CA GLU A 501 -13.09 8.09 -17.86
C GLU A 501 -13.67 8.42 -16.47
N VAL A 502 -13.12 9.47 -15.87
CA VAL A 502 -13.12 9.63 -14.40
C VAL A 502 -13.56 10.97 -13.84
N SER A 503 -13.79 11.91 -14.76
CA SER A 503 -14.14 13.31 -14.51
C SER A 503 -15.34 13.47 -13.59
N GLU A 504 -16.21 12.46 -13.57
CA GLU A 504 -17.54 12.54 -12.96
C GLU A 504 -17.57 12.25 -11.46
N TRP A 505 -16.51 11.69 -10.84
CA TRP A 505 -16.65 11.19 -9.47
C TRP A 505 -16.11 12.12 -8.39
N THR A 506 -16.79 12.05 -7.23
CA THR A 506 -16.77 13.06 -6.16
C THR A 506 -16.51 12.50 -4.75
N ASP A 507 -16.08 13.41 -3.84
CA ASP A 507 -15.97 13.37 -2.35
C ASP A 507 -14.57 13.08 -1.72
N ILE A 508 -13.66 12.65 -2.57
CA ILE A 508 -12.38 11.87 -2.60
C ILE A 508 -11.23 12.24 -1.56
N VAL A 509 -10.36 11.28 -1.06
CA VAL A 509 -9.11 11.38 -0.16
C VAL A 509 -7.80 10.43 -0.25
N GLN A 510 -7.62 9.36 -1.06
CA GLN A 510 -6.68 8.16 -0.97
C GLN A 510 -6.48 7.30 -2.30
N VAL A 511 -5.29 6.85 -2.82
CA VAL A 511 -5.05 5.91 -4.03
C VAL A 511 -4.00 4.74 -3.92
N SER A 512 -3.83 3.78 -4.90
CA SER A 512 -2.67 2.86 -5.28
C SER A 512 -2.70 2.07 -6.68
N THR A 513 -1.65 1.44 -7.34
CA THR A 513 -1.38 1.41 -8.87
C THR A 513 -0.82 0.16 -9.74
N GLY A 514 -0.85 -0.13 -11.16
CA GLY A 514 -0.08 -1.21 -12.09
C GLY A 514 0.04 -1.73 -13.69
N ARG A 515 -0.40 -2.84 -14.48
CA ARG A 515 -0.52 -3.12 -16.08
C ARG A 515 -1.69 -2.69 -17.19
N THR A 516 -3.03 -2.77 -17.10
CA THR A 516 -4.11 -1.97 -17.69
C THR A 516 -4.97 -1.23 -16.61
N LEU A 517 -5.54 -1.85 -15.55
CA LEU A 517 -6.68 -1.28 -14.76
C LEU A 517 -6.51 -0.12 -13.83
N THR A 518 -7.57 0.20 -13.09
CA THR A 518 -8.04 1.46 -12.53
C THR A 518 -8.60 1.18 -11.13
N VAL A 519 -8.27 1.89 -10.03
CA VAL A 519 -8.94 1.72 -8.70
C VAL A 519 -9.34 3.05 -7.99
N GLY A 520 -9.99 3.08 -6.81
CA GLY A 520 -10.72 4.25 -6.27
C GLY A 520 -11.36 4.19 -4.88
N VAL A 521 -11.76 5.34 -4.29
CA VAL A 521 -12.30 5.70 -2.92
C VAL A 521 -13.40 6.99 -3.17
N LYS A 522 -14.65 7.58 -2.68
CA LYS A 522 -15.98 7.66 -1.76
C LYS A 522 -16.19 7.42 -0.20
N ARG A 523 -16.32 8.44 0.67
CA ARG A 523 -16.08 8.42 2.16
C ARG A 523 -17.00 7.54 3.01
N ASP A 524 -18.05 7.04 2.39
CA ASP A 524 -18.97 6.01 2.90
C ASP A 524 -18.51 4.57 2.61
N GLY A 525 -17.47 4.42 1.81
CA GLY A 525 -17.01 3.21 1.13
C GLY A 525 -17.31 3.17 -0.39
N ASN A 526 -18.32 3.83 -0.97
CA ASN A 526 -18.87 3.46 -2.31
C ASN A 526 -17.95 3.70 -3.55
N ILE A 527 -17.22 2.68 -4.06
CA ILE A 527 -16.58 2.65 -5.40
C ILE A 527 -17.47 3.05 -6.59
N LEU A 528 -16.78 3.27 -7.70
CA LEU A 528 -17.19 2.99 -9.08
C LEU A 528 -16.07 2.09 -9.65
N ILE A 529 -15.81 1.96 -10.93
CA ILE A 529 -14.56 1.45 -11.56
C ILE A 529 -14.23 2.39 -12.82
N ALA A 530 -13.32 2.18 -13.81
CA ALA A 530 -13.34 2.86 -15.18
C ALA A 530 -12.37 2.32 -16.29
N GLY A 531 -12.85 1.64 -17.37
CA GLY A 531 -11.98 0.89 -18.32
C GLY A 531 -12.50 -0.41 -19.01
N MET A 532 -11.66 -0.97 -19.90
CA MET A 532 -11.64 -2.24 -20.69
C MET A 532 -12.84 -2.58 -21.53
N ASP A 533 -12.52 -3.53 -22.39
CA ASP A 533 -13.30 -3.95 -23.53
C ASP A 533 -13.74 -5.40 -23.40
N ALA A 534 -14.52 -5.73 -22.36
CA ALA A 534 -15.60 -6.70 -22.50
C ALA A 534 -16.79 -6.63 -21.52
N TYR A 535 -17.07 -5.49 -20.85
CA TYR A 535 -18.40 -5.09 -20.33
C TYR A 535 -19.19 -6.20 -19.61
N LYS A 536 -18.91 -6.43 -18.32
CA LYS A 536 -19.75 -7.27 -17.45
C LYS A 536 -20.08 -6.60 -16.11
N GLN A 537 -21.26 -6.00 -16.04
CA GLN A 537 -21.93 -5.85 -14.75
C GLN A 537 -22.15 -7.23 -14.12
N VAL A 538 -21.59 -7.46 -12.94
CA VAL A 538 -21.99 -8.55 -12.06
C VAL A 538 -23.09 -8.00 -11.14
N GLU A 539 -24.35 -8.19 -11.52
CA GLU A 539 -25.50 -7.82 -10.66
C GLU A 539 -25.49 -8.69 -9.38
N GLY A 540 -24.89 -8.14 -8.31
CA GLY A 540 -24.79 -8.74 -6.98
C GLY A 540 -25.50 -7.91 -5.89
N VAL A 541 -26.59 -7.22 -6.25
CA VAL A 541 -27.25 -6.23 -5.38
C VAL A 541 -27.83 -6.89 -4.11
N LEU A 542 -27.22 -6.63 -2.95
CA LEU A 542 -27.95 -6.59 -1.68
C LEU A 542 -28.90 -5.40 -1.73
N LEU A 543 -30.17 -5.63 -1.41
CA LEU A 543 -31.22 -4.64 -1.67
C LEU A 543 -31.15 -3.47 -0.68
N TRP A 544 -31.46 -2.28 -1.18
CA TRP A 544 -31.51 -1.01 -0.45
C TRP A 544 -32.38 -1.01 0.84
N GLU A 545 -33.22 -2.01 1.05
CA GLU A 545 -34.01 -2.14 2.29
C GLU A 545 -33.23 -2.76 3.47
N ASP A 546 -32.13 -3.48 3.21
CA ASP A 546 -31.31 -4.15 4.22
C ASP A 546 -30.18 -3.27 4.79
N MET A 547 -29.84 -2.14 4.15
CA MET A 547 -28.84 -1.18 4.64
C MET A 547 -29.35 -0.26 5.76
N LYS A 548 -29.92 -0.85 6.82
CA LYS A 548 -30.12 -0.18 8.11
C LYS A 548 -29.32 -0.90 9.18
N THR A 549 -28.58 -0.11 9.95
CA THR A 549 -27.67 -0.49 11.03
C THR A 549 -26.42 -1.27 10.62
N PHE A 550 -25.47 -0.55 10.00
CA PHE A 550 -24.10 -0.59 10.50
C PHE A 550 -23.77 0.76 11.15
N SER A 551 -23.50 0.72 12.45
CA SER A 551 -23.13 1.87 13.28
C SER A 551 -22.09 1.36 14.28
N SER A 552 -20.87 1.87 14.22
CA SER A 552 -19.83 1.58 15.21
C SER A 552 -20.07 2.29 16.55
N GLN A 553 -21.03 3.22 16.61
CA GLN A 553 -21.49 3.80 17.87
C GLN A 553 -22.34 2.78 18.65
N PRO A 554 -22.05 2.50 19.93
CA PRO A 554 -22.87 1.63 20.77
C PRO A 554 -24.29 2.16 20.94
N ASP A 555 -25.22 1.22 21.12
CA ASP A 555 -26.64 1.48 21.25
C ASP A 555 -26.95 2.39 22.46
N GLN A 556 -27.96 3.27 22.37
CA GLN A 556 -28.25 4.18 23.48
C GLN A 556 -28.81 3.41 24.69
N PRO A 557 -28.31 3.62 25.93
CA PRO A 557 -28.84 2.97 27.14
C PRO A 557 -30.35 3.11 27.28
N THR A 558 -31.08 2.01 27.09
CA THR A 558 -32.55 1.97 27.15
C THR A 558 -33.06 1.66 28.56
N ASN A 559 -34.35 1.93 28.80
CA ASN A 559 -35.04 1.62 30.06
C ASN A 559 -34.34 2.22 31.30
N ILE A 560 -33.92 3.49 31.20
CA ILE A 560 -33.28 4.21 32.30
C ILE A 560 -34.30 4.46 33.42
N ILE A 561 -34.19 3.69 34.50
CA ILE A 561 -34.98 3.80 35.72
C ILE A 561 -34.15 4.56 36.76
N VAL A 562 -34.73 5.61 37.34
CA VAL A 562 -34.12 6.42 38.40
C VAL A 562 -34.98 6.34 39.66
N THR A 563 -34.39 5.88 40.76
CA THR A 563 -35.05 5.73 42.07
C THR A 563 -34.33 6.58 43.11
N SER A 564 -34.96 7.66 43.55
CA SER A 564 -34.48 8.49 44.65
C SER A 564 -34.85 7.90 46.01
N SER A 565 -33.94 7.98 46.97
CA SER A 565 -34.17 7.66 48.39
C SER A 565 -33.37 8.61 49.28
N ASP A 566 -33.43 8.44 50.61
CA ASP A 566 -32.78 9.35 51.56
C ASP A 566 -31.25 9.39 51.35
N GLY A 567 -30.74 10.55 50.93
CA GLY A 567 -29.31 10.77 50.68
C GLY A 567 -28.70 10.07 49.45
N GLN A 568 -29.48 9.39 48.60
CA GLN A 568 -28.94 8.69 47.42
C GLN A 568 -29.93 8.56 46.25
N VAL A 569 -29.41 8.49 45.03
CA VAL A 569 -30.16 8.16 43.82
C VAL A 569 -29.57 6.91 43.17
N GLN A 570 -30.39 5.85 43.05
CA GLN A 570 -30.04 4.67 42.27
C GLN A 570 -30.52 4.83 40.82
N ILE A 571 -29.66 4.46 39.88
CA ILE A 571 -29.89 4.50 38.43
C ILE A 571 -29.65 3.10 37.88
N SER A 572 -30.52 2.61 37.02
CA SER A 572 -30.34 1.34 36.31
C SER A 572 -30.86 1.42 34.89
N TRP A 573 -30.21 0.73 33.97
CA TRP A 573 -30.55 0.67 32.54
C TRP A 573 -30.49 -0.78 32.04
N ASN A 574 -31.01 -1.02 30.83
CA ASN A 574 -30.76 -2.27 30.13
C ASN A 574 -29.32 -2.26 29.57
N ALA A 575 -28.71 -3.45 29.42
CA ALA A 575 -27.47 -3.57 28.65
C ALA A 575 -27.70 -3.08 27.22
N SER A 576 -26.76 -2.27 26.72
CA SER A 576 -26.66 -1.84 25.32
C SER A 576 -25.80 -2.85 24.56
N SER A 577 -26.01 -3.02 23.24
CA SER A 577 -25.11 -3.84 22.43
C SER A 577 -23.76 -3.14 22.25
N ASP A 578 -22.74 -3.91 21.85
CA ASP A 578 -21.48 -3.38 21.32
C ASP A 578 -20.80 -2.36 22.25
N THR A 579 -20.91 -2.58 23.56
CA THR A 579 -20.54 -1.67 24.65
C THR A 579 -19.60 -2.36 25.63
N GLU A 580 -18.41 -1.81 25.85
CA GLU A 580 -17.49 -2.26 26.90
C GLU A 580 -17.84 -1.67 28.28
N SER A 581 -18.25 -0.39 28.33
CA SER A 581 -18.53 0.29 29.60
C SER A 581 -19.51 1.47 29.47
N TYR A 582 -19.90 2.05 30.61
CA TYR A 582 -20.74 3.24 30.69
C TYR A 582 -20.05 4.39 31.44
N THR A 583 -20.19 5.61 30.91
CA THR A 583 -19.85 6.86 31.63
C THR A 583 -21.13 7.50 32.17
N ILE A 584 -21.16 7.77 33.48
CA ILE A 584 -22.32 8.35 34.18
C ILE A 584 -22.01 9.81 34.52
N LYS A 585 -22.89 10.72 34.09
CA LYS A 585 -22.73 12.19 34.23
C LYS A 585 -23.97 12.81 34.88
N ARG A 586 -23.81 13.90 35.63
CA ARG A 586 -24.87 14.59 36.39
C ARG A 586 -24.84 16.11 36.21
N SER A 587 -26.00 16.76 36.21
CA SER A 587 -26.15 18.21 36.37
C SER A 587 -27.30 18.55 37.32
N GLU A 588 -27.28 19.75 37.90
CA GLU A 588 -28.44 20.37 38.58
C GLU A 588 -29.28 21.20 37.59
N VAL A 589 -28.83 21.36 36.35
CA VAL A 589 -29.51 22.10 35.28
C VAL A 589 -29.94 21.15 34.16
N SER A 590 -31.19 21.27 33.72
CA SER A 590 -31.71 20.46 32.60
C SER A 590 -30.97 20.81 31.31
N GLY A 591 -30.34 19.81 30.67
CA GLY A 591 -29.48 20.00 29.50
C GLY A 591 -28.01 20.30 29.81
N GLY A 592 -27.62 20.41 31.08
CA GLY A 592 -26.24 20.60 31.51
C GLY A 592 -25.84 22.05 31.80
N PRO A 593 -24.53 22.34 31.98
CA PRO A 593 -23.39 21.44 31.80
C PRO A 593 -23.35 20.30 32.82
N TYR A 594 -22.78 19.17 32.44
CA TYR A 594 -22.70 17.96 33.27
C TYR A 594 -21.29 17.74 33.82
N ILE A 595 -21.20 17.24 35.06
CA ILE A 595 -19.97 16.66 35.64
C ILE A 595 -19.99 15.14 35.47
N THR A 596 -18.85 14.51 35.25
CA THR A 596 -18.72 13.05 35.31
C THR A 596 -18.71 12.58 36.77
N LEU A 597 -19.50 11.57 37.10
CA LEU A 597 -19.49 10.90 38.41
C LEU A 597 -18.67 9.61 38.40
N ALA A 598 -18.72 8.88 37.29
CA ALA A 598 -17.92 7.68 37.05
C ALA A 598 -17.71 7.46 35.54
N SER A 599 -16.56 6.88 35.21
CA SER A 599 -16.25 6.26 33.91
C SER A 599 -16.13 4.75 34.12
N ASP A 600 -15.97 4.00 33.02
CA ASP A 600 -15.54 2.60 33.03
C ASP A 600 -16.46 1.65 33.83
N VAL A 601 -17.74 2.04 33.98
CA VAL A 601 -18.73 1.27 34.73
C VAL A 601 -19.22 0.11 33.87
N THR A 602 -18.85 -1.13 34.23
CA THR A 602 -19.23 -2.35 33.49
C THR A 602 -20.58 -2.94 33.92
N SER A 603 -21.17 -2.47 35.02
CA SER A 603 -22.50 -2.86 35.49
C SER A 603 -23.60 -1.94 34.96
N THR A 604 -24.77 -2.47 34.61
CA THR A 604 -25.92 -1.69 34.11
C THR A 604 -26.70 -0.93 35.21
N SER A 605 -26.01 -0.55 36.28
CA SER A 605 -26.54 0.21 37.40
C SER A 605 -25.46 1.00 38.13
N TYR A 606 -25.85 2.14 38.71
CA TYR A 606 -24.99 3.02 39.50
C TYR A 606 -25.78 3.61 40.68
N ILE A 607 -25.11 3.94 41.79
CA ILE A 607 -25.71 4.63 42.94
C ILE A 607 -24.92 5.92 43.21
N ASP A 608 -25.58 7.05 43.05
CA ASP A 608 -25.05 8.35 43.41
C ASP A 608 -25.41 8.70 44.86
N THR A 609 -24.42 8.72 45.73
CA THR A 609 -24.53 9.07 47.16
C THR A 609 -24.13 10.52 47.46
N ASN A 610 -23.78 11.32 46.44
CA ASN A 610 -23.33 12.70 46.58
C ASN A 610 -24.45 13.70 46.23
N VAL A 611 -25.66 13.44 46.72
CA VAL A 611 -26.90 14.17 46.40
C VAL A 611 -27.53 14.81 47.65
N THR A 612 -28.22 15.94 47.47
CA THR A 612 -28.97 16.60 48.55
C THR A 612 -30.47 16.34 48.43
N ASN A 613 -31.11 15.93 49.54
CA ASN A 613 -32.56 15.70 49.59
C ASN A 613 -33.35 16.95 49.18
N GLY A 614 -34.29 16.78 48.25
CA GLY A 614 -35.12 17.86 47.70
C GLY A 614 -34.50 18.64 46.54
N THR A 615 -33.22 18.41 46.22
CA THR A 615 -32.59 18.93 44.99
C THR A 615 -32.93 18.03 43.79
N THR A 616 -33.23 18.64 42.65
CA THR A 616 -33.45 17.93 41.38
C THR A 616 -32.13 17.73 40.65
N TYR A 617 -31.86 16.51 40.20
CA TYR A 617 -30.67 16.16 39.43
C TYR A 617 -31.05 15.54 38.09
N TYR A 618 -30.29 15.88 37.05
CA TYR A 618 -30.42 15.37 35.69
C TYR A 618 -29.20 14.50 35.38
N TYR A 619 -29.43 13.27 34.92
CA TYR A 619 -28.36 12.32 34.61
C TYR A 619 -28.28 12.02 33.12
N VAL A 620 -27.07 11.72 32.66
CA VAL A 620 -26.78 11.18 31.33
C VAL A 620 -25.91 9.93 31.52
N ILE A 621 -26.32 8.83 30.91
CA ILE A 621 -25.51 7.62 30.76
C ILE A 621 -25.07 7.57 29.30
N SER A 622 -23.77 7.48 29.06
CA SER A 622 -23.20 7.24 27.73
C SER A 622 -22.62 5.83 27.70
N ALA A 623 -23.05 5.01 26.76
CA ALA A 623 -22.34 3.77 26.41
C ALA A 623 -21.01 4.10 25.71
N VAL A 624 -20.03 3.21 25.85
CA VAL A 624 -18.68 3.34 25.30
C VAL A 624 -18.20 1.94 24.84
N ASN A 625 -17.71 1.86 23.61
CA ASN A 625 -16.60 0.96 23.22
C ASN A 625 -15.41 1.86 22.76
#